data_AF-A0A8J7ZA80-F1
#
_entry.id   AF-A0A8J7ZA80-F1
#
_cell.length_a   1.000
_cell.length_b   1.000
_cell.length_c   1.000
_cell.angle_alpha   90.00
_cell.angle_beta   90.00
_cell.angle_gamma   90.00
#
_symmetry.space_group_name_H-M   'P 1'
#
loop_
_entity.id
_entity.type
_entity.pdbx_description
1 polymer ?
#
loop_
_entity_poly.entity_id
_entity_poly.type
_entity_poly.pdbx_seq_one_letter_code
_entity_poly.pdbx_strand_id
1 'polypeptide(L)'
;MNENQTEIDLSLAKKVDSINEHLFYGVKFSKKVIKEILQLIRERQRTSGDSIGQLAFTDSDIEDGTLLFTGEKLKTNLAIKNILSQEAYRLLTLANGFDSSTDQTIDLATKWLNEACFSTFCFVGECKHSTLAYIRFLNSIKPPKFEEQIRTFLTLLKEHRDNKGRWDGFPFFYTLLVLKEIDLPEVISELCYAIPACEKKMIQMNNSNNYTQRRVDLIHQVYEKCQYDFTQFITSS
;
A
#
# COMPACT_ATOMS: atom_id res chain seq x y z
N MET A 1 4.77 33.31 8.74
CA MET A 1 5.36 32.03 9.21
C MET A 1 6.27 31.54 8.10
N ASN A 2 7.55 31.33 8.41
CA ASN A 2 8.60 31.05 7.43
C ASN A 2 8.44 29.65 6.82
N GLU A 3 8.19 29.57 5.51
CA GLU A 3 8.15 28.34 4.70
C GLU A 3 9.54 27.81 4.31
N ASN A 4 10.57 28.10 5.10
CA ASN A 4 11.93 27.58 4.89
C ASN A 4 12.35 26.74 6.11
N GLN A 5 11.69 25.60 6.29
CA GLN A 5 12.12 24.59 7.24
C GLN A 5 12.97 23.56 6.47
N THR A 6 14.29 23.63 6.66
CA THR A 6 15.30 22.56 6.50
C THR A 6 14.78 21.28 5.83
N GLU A 7 15.02 21.15 4.54
CA GLU A 7 14.86 19.92 3.76
C GLU A 7 15.95 18.94 4.24
N ILE A 8 15.71 18.31 5.40
CA ILE A 8 16.48 17.17 5.86
C ILE A 8 16.40 16.13 4.74
N ASP A 9 17.53 15.59 4.32
CA ASP A 9 17.59 14.49 3.35
C ASP A 9 16.89 13.26 3.95
N LEU A 10 15.57 13.20 3.76
CA LEU A 10 14.73 12.13 4.28
C LEU A 10 15.04 10.84 3.54
N SER A 11 15.08 9.72 4.26
CA SER A 11 15.12 8.39 3.65
C SER A 11 13.95 8.20 2.67
N LEU A 12 14.11 7.28 1.71
CA LEU A 12 13.04 6.91 0.79
C LEU A 12 11.81 6.44 1.55
N ALA A 13 11.98 5.72 2.66
CA ALA A 13 10.89 5.28 3.53
C ALA A 13 10.06 6.46 4.06
N LYS A 14 10.70 7.49 4.63
CA LYS A 14 10.00 8.69 5.13
C LYS A 14 9.34 9.49 4.00
N LYS A 15 10.01 9.61 2.85
CA LYS A 15 9.45 10.25 1.66
C LYS A 15 8.19 9.53 1.16
N VAL A 16 8.23 8.20 1.07
CA VAL A 16 7.10 7.35 0.68
C VAL A 16 5.95 7.45 1.69
N ASP A 17 6.22 7.41 3.00
CA ASP A 17 5.19 7.56 4.04
C ASP A 17 4.49 8.92 3.98
N SER A 18 5.28 10.00 3.81
CA SER A 18 4.75 11.36 3.66
C SER A 18 3.84 11.49 2.43
N ILE A 19 4.22 10.90 1.29
CA ILE A 19 3.33 10.87 0.12
C ILE A 19 2.10 10.02 0.39
N ASN A 20 2.25 8.84 0.98
CA ASN A 20 1.09 8.00 1.28
C ASN A 20 0.09 8.72 2.20
N GLU A 21 0.55 9.55 3.14
CA GLU A 21 -0.31 10.34 4.03
C GLU A 21 -1.16 11.36 3.27
N HIS A 22 -0.54 12.15 2.42
CA HIS A 22 -1.27 13.11 1.59
C HIS A 22 -2.23 12.42 0.61
N LEU A 23 -1.83 11.29 0.00
CA LEU A 23 -2.73 10.49 -0.84
C LEU A 23 -3.93 9.99 -0.04
N PHE A 24 -3.69 9.51 1.18
CA PHE A 24 -4.72 9.01 2.08
C PHE A 24 -5.73 10.09 2.47
N TYR A 25 -5.26 11.33 2.70
CA TYR A 25 -6.11 12.47 3.05
C TYR A 25 -6.58 13.31 1.84
N GLY A 26 -6.29 12.90 0.60
CA GLY A 26 -6.68 13.63 -0.60
C GLY A 26 -5.98 14.99 -0.77
N VAL A 27 -4.85 15.21 -0.10
CA VAL A 27 -4.06 16.44 -0.19
C VAL A 27 -3.18 16.39 -1.44
N LYS A 28 -3.18 17.48 -2.22
CA LYS A 28 -2.36 17.59 -3.43
C LYS A 28 -0.89 17.82 -3.07
N PHE A 29 0.01 17.23 -3.87
CA PHE A 29 1.46 17.47 -3.76
C PHE A 29 1.92 18.61 -4.65
N SER A 30 3.06 19.21 -4.26
CA SER A 30 3.84 20.01 -5.19
C SER A 30 4.51 19.11 -6.23
N LYS A 31 4.59 19.61 -7.47
CA LYS A 31 5.35 18.94 -8.53
C LYS A 31 6.83 18.76 -8.17
N LYS A 32 7.38 19.61 -7.30
CA LYS A 32 8.77 19.54 -6.81
C LYS A 32 9.01 18.24 -6.04
N VAL A 33 8.20 17.97 -5.02
CA VAL A 33 8.33 16.77 -4.16
C VAL A 33 8.22 15.48 -4.98
N ILE A 34 7.27 15.44 -5.92
CA ILE A 34 7.10 14.29 -6.81
C ILE A 34 8.38 14.08 -7.64
N LYS A 35 8.89 15.12 -8.31
CA LYS A 35 10.11 15.03 -9.13
C LYS A 35 11.33 14.53 -8.35
N GLU A 36 11.52 14.97 -7.11
CA GLU A 36 12.63 14.51 -6.26
C GLU A 36 12.54 13.02 -5.98
N ILE A 37 11.34 12.51 -5.69
CA ILE A 37 11.14 11.09 -5.42
C ILE A 37 11.28 10.27 -6.70
N LEU A 38 10.77 10.76 -7.84
CA LEU A 38 10.99 10.13 -9.14
C LEU A 38 12.49 10.02 -9.45
N GLN A 39 13.25 11.08 -9.21
CA GLN A 39 14.70 11.09 -9.41
C GLN A 39 15.40 10.09 -8.48
N LEU A 40 15.07 10.12 -7.18
CA LEU A 40 15.66 9.22 -6.19
C LEU A 40 15.40 7.74 -6.53
N ILE A 41 14.18 7.41 -6.96
CA ILE A 41 13.81 6.05 -7.35
C ILE A 41 14.58 5.62 -8.60
N ARG A 42 14.72 6.49 -9.60
CA ARG A 42 15.49 6.20 -10.83
C ARG A 42 16.97 5.97 -10.54
N GLU A 43 17.58 6.83 -9.73
CA GLU A 43 18.99 6.72 -9.37
C GLU A 43 19.30 5.44 -8.59
N ARG A 44 18.33 4.93 -7.83
CA ARG A 44 18.47 3.72 -7.02
C ARG A 44 18.00 2.44 -7.72
N GLN A 45 17.27 2.54 -8.84
CA GLN A 45 16.82 1.35 -9.57
C GLN A 45 17.99 0.70 -10.29
N ARG A 46 18.18 -0.59 -10.05
CA ARG A 46 19.17 -1.40 -10.76
C ARG A 46 18.69 -1.67 -12.18
N THR A 47 19.52 -1.33 -13.15
CA THR A 47 19.23 -1.47 -14.59
C THR A 47 19.92 -2.65 -15.25
N SER A 48 20.72 -3.42 -14.50
CA SER A 48 21.44 -4.60 -15.00
C SER A 48 21.70 -5.63 -13.89
N GLY A 49 22.03 -6.85 -14.32
CA GLY A 49 22.33 -7.99 -13.44
C GLY A 49 21.11 -8.69 -12.85
N ASP A 50 21.34 -9.64 -11.94
CA ASP A 50 20.30 -10.53 -11.38
C ASP A 50 19.27 -9.83 -10.50
N SER A 51 19.55 -8.58 -10.11
CA SER A 51 18.64 -7.73 -9.32
C SER A 51 18.07 -6.58 -10.13
N ILE A 52 18.02 -6.70 -11.45
CA ILE A 52 17.38 -5.71 -12.34
C ILE A 52 15.96 -5.41 -11.88
N GLY A 53 15.57 -4.13 -11.91
CA GLY A 53 14.27 -3.66 -11.44
C GLY A 53 14.14 -3.52 -9.92
N GLN A 54 15.12 -3.94 -9.12
CA GLN A 54 15.13 -3.71 -7.67
C GLN A 54 15.74 -2.36 -7.31
N LEU A 55 15.34 -1.81 -6.15
CA LEU A 55 15.95 -0.61 -5.59
C LEU A 55 17.17 -0.96 -4.72
N ALA A 56 18.22 -0.14 -4.82
CA ALA A 56 19.34 -0.12 -3.90
C ALA A 56 18.99 0.74 -2.68
N PHE A 57 18.84 0.11 -1.51
CA PHE A 57 18.49 0.76 -0.25
C PHE A 57 19.72 1.12 0.58
N THR A 58 19.66 2.25 1.26
CA THR A 58 20.58 2.68 2.31
C THR A 58 20.17 2.10 3.67
N ASP A 59 21.05 2.15 4.67
CA ASP A 59 20.71 1.72 6.03
C ASP A 59 19.55 2.53 6.62
N SER A 60 19.52 3.84 6.36
CA SER A 60 18.42 4.72 6.79
C SER A 60 17.05 4.30 6.22
N ASP A 61 17.01 3.79 4.99
CA ASP A 61 15.77 3.30 4.38
C ASP A 61 15.27 2.04 5.09
N ILE A 62 16.20 1.18 5.54
CA ILE A 62 15.86 -0.05 6.26
C ILE A 62 15.40 0.26 7.67
N GLU A 63 16.07 1.18 8.37
CA GLU A 63 15.71 1.61 9.72
C GLU A 63 14.34 2.31 9.74
N ASP A 64 14.13 3.27 8.84
CA ASP A 64 12.88 4.02 8.75
C ASP A 64 11.73 3.20 8.13
N GLY A 65 12.04 2.19 7.30
CA GLY A 65 11.07 1.33 6.61
C GLY A 65 10.49 0.20 7.46
N THR A 66 10.76 0.18 8.77
CA THR A 66 10.32 -0.89 9.68
C THR A 66 8.82 -0.94 9.95
N LEU A 67 8.07 0.11 9.58
CA LEU A 67 6.64 0.22 9.79
C LEU A 67 5.91 0.36 8.44
N LEU A 68 4.78 -0.33 8.31
CA LEU A 68 3.79 -0.06 7.27
C LEU A 68 3.18 1.34 7.46
N PHE A 69 2.53 1.87 6.43
CA PHE A 69 1.82 3.17 6.51
C PHE A 69 0.82 3.23 7.67
N THR A 70 0.20 2.09 7.99
CA THR A 70 -0.73 1.90 9.11
C THR A 70 -0.02 1.63 10.45
N GLY A 71 1.30 1.76 10.53
CA GLY A 71 2.12 1.59 11.75
C GLY A 71 2.32 0.14 12.21
N GLU A 72 1.99 -0.85 11.39
CA GLU A 72 2.23 -2.27 11.70
C GLU A 72 3.68 -2.64 11.37
N LYS A 73 4.35 -3.39 12.25
CA LYS A 73 5.80 -3.62 12.18
C LYS A 73 6.17 -4.75 11.22
N LEU A 74 7.14 -4.49 10.36
CA LEU A 74 7.83 -5.47 9.54
C LEU A 74 9.01 -6.06 10.32
N LYS A 75 9.21 -7.38 10.20
CA LYS A 75 10.21 -8.11 11.00
C LYS A 75 11.53 -8.37 10.29
N THR A 76 11.55 -8.30 8.96
CA THR A 76 12.71 -8.72 8.17
C THR A 76 13.10 -7.66 7.16
N ASN A 77 14.41 -7.56 6.89
CA ASN A 77 14.93 -6.66 5.86
C ASN A 77 14.36 -7.01 4.47
N LEU A 78 14.06 -8.28 4.22
CA LEU A 78 13.44 -8.70 2.96
C LEU A 78 12.04 -8.08 2.80
N ALA A 79 11.19 -8.15 3.85
CA ALA A 79 9.86 -7.55 3.83
C ALA A 79 9.93 -6.03 3.65
N ILE A 80 10.84 -5.37 4.36
CA ILE A 80 11.07 -3.93 4.27
C ILE A 80 11.44 -3.53 2.84
N LYS A 81 12.46 -4.18 2.25
CA LYS A 81 12.91 -3.89 0.88
C LYS A 81 11.82 -4.14 -0.16
N ASN A 82 11.10 -5.25 -0.05
CA ASN A 82 10.03 -5.59 -0.99
C ASN A 82 8.91 -4.56 -0.95
N ILE A 83 8.38 -4.28 0.25
CA ILE A 83 7.22 -3.39 0.42
C ILE A 83 7.61 -1.95 0.09
N LEU A 84 8.78 -1.49 0.53
CA LEU A 84 9.23 -0.14 0.20
C LEU A 84 9.46 0.02 -1.31
N SER A 85 9.99 -0.99 -2.00
CA SER A 85 10.11 -0.96 -3.47
C SER A 85 8.74 -0.85 -4.13
N GLN A 86 7.80 -1.68 -3.70
CA GLN A 86 6.44 -1.72 -4.28
C GLN A 86 5.69 -0.42 -4.06
N GLU A 87 5.77 0.13 -2.85
CA GLU A 87 5.16 1.42 -2.54
C GLU A 87 5.84 2.54 -3.32
N ALA A 88 7.17 2.57 -3.42
CA ALA A 88 7.88 3.56 -4.24
C ALA A 88 7.45 3.50 -5.72
N TYR A 89 7.36 2.30 -6.29
CA TYR A 89 6.90 2.12 -7.68
C TYR A 89 5.43 2.46 -7.87
N ARG A 90 4.57 2.16 -6.89
CA ARG A 90 3.17 2.61 -6.88
C ARG A 90 3.06 4.14 -6.87
N LEU A 91 3.98 4.84 -6.23
CA LEU A 91 4.01 6.30 -6.29
C LEU A 91 4.44 6.82 -7.68
N LEU A 92 5.36 6.13 -8.37
CA LEU A 92 5.73 6.49 -9.74
C LEU A 92 4.51 6.44 -10.67
N THR A 93 3.71 5.39 -10.55
CA THR A 93 2.56 5.13 -11.44
C THR A 93 1.42 6.10 -11.16
N LEU A 94 1.18 6.45 -9.90
CA LEU A 94 0.23 7.51 -9.52
C LEU A 94 0.71 8.91 -9.91
N ALA A 95 2.02 9.09 -10.05
CA ALA A 95 2.63 10.30 -10.59
C ALA A 95 2.76 10.26 -12.13
N ASN A 96 2.29 9.21 -12.80
CA ASN A 96 2.41 9.11 -14.25
C ASN A 96 1.61 10.26 -14.93
N GLY A 97 2.26 10.97 -15.85
CA GLY A 97 1.78 12.25 -16.40
C GLY A 97 2.59 13.49 -15.95
N PHE A 98 3.51 13.36 -15.00
CA PHE A 98 4.48 14.43 -14.69
C PHE A 98 5.79 14.34 -15.48
N ASP A 99 6.14 13.15 -15.99
CA ASP A 99 7.40 12.89 -16.70
C ASP A 99 7.28 11.63 -17.58
N SER A 100 7.45 11.75 -18.91
CA SER A 100 7.39 10.58 -19.83
C SER A 100 8.59 9.65 -19.69
N SER A 101 9.62 10.03 -18.94
CA SER A 101 10.80 9.19 -18.72
C SER A 101 10.64 8.18 -17.58
N THR A 102 9.44 8.03 -17.01
CA THR A 102 9.14 7.01 -15.99
C THR A 102 8.78 5.64 -16.56
N ASP A 103 8.45 5.54 -17.85
CA ASP A 103 7.94 4.31 -18.46
C ASP A 103 8.93 3.15 -18.34
N GLN A 104 10.20 3.37 -18.71
CA GLN A 104 11.23 2.34 -18.60
C GLN A 104 11.44 1.88 -17.15
N THR A 105 11.35 2.80 -16.18
CA THR A 105 11.48 2.46 -14.75
C THR A 105 10.31 1.61 -14.28
N ILE A 106 9.09 1.94 -14.71
CA ILE A 106 7.88 1.17 -14.41
C ILE A 106 7.93 -0.20 -15.09
N ASP A 107 8.41 -0.31 -16.32
CA ASP A 107 8.54 -1.58 -17.05
C ASP A 107 9.49 -2.54 -16.33
N LEU A 108 10.68 -2.05 -15.94
CA LEU A 108 11.66 -2.86 -15.19
C LEU A 108 11.10 -3.29 -13.83
N ALA A 109 10.43 -2.38 -13.13
CA ALA A 109 9.79 -2.67 -11.85
C ALA A 109 8.69 -3.73 -12.01
N THR A 110 7.82 -3.57 -13.01
CA THR A 110 6.71 -4.49 -13.30
C THR A 110 7.22 -5.88 -13.61
N LYS A 111 8.27 -5.99 -14.44
CA LYS A 111 8.89 -7.28 -14.74
C LYS A 111 9.40 -7.96 -13.46
N TRP A 112 10.18 -7.26 -12.65
CA TRP A 112 10.72 -7.81 -11.40
C TRP A 112 9.60 -8.23 -10.43
N LEU A 113 8.59 -7.38 -10.24
CA LEU A 113 7.48 -7.65 -9.32
C LEU A 113 6.65 -8.86 -9.76
N ASN A 114 6.43 -9.04 -11.07
CA ASN A 114 5.69 -10.19 -11.61
C ASN A 114 6.45 -11.52 -11.50
N GLU A 115 7.77 -11.49 -11.37
CA GLU A 115 8.61 -12.68 -11.20
C GLU A 115 8.81 -13.05 -9.71
N ALA A 116 8.43 -12.16 -8.78
CA ALA A 116 8.62 -12.37 -7.35
C ALA A 116 7.62 -13.37 -6.75
N CYS A 117 8.02 -14.07 -5.68
CA CYS A 117 7.20 -15.10 -5.02
C CYS A 117 5.82 -14.61 -4.55
N PHE A 118 5.71 -13.36 -4.08
CA PHE A 118 4.44 -12.80 -3.61
C PHE A 118 3.43 -12.48 -4.75
N SER A 119 3.88 -12.47 -6.01
CA SER A 119 3.04 -12.15 -7.17
C SER A 119 1.99 -13.22 -7.48
N THR A 120 2.27 -14.45 -7.06
CA THR A 120 1.35 -15.59 -7.14
C THR A 120 0.49 -15.72 -5.87
N PHE A 121 0.43 -14.66 -5.06
CA PHE A 121 -0.27 -14.64 -3.78
C PHE A 121 0.26 -15.68 -2.77
N CYS A 122 1.58 -15.82 -2.71
CA CYS A 122 2.22 -16.64 -1.68
C CYS A 122 1.90 -16.11 -0.27
N PHE A 123 1.33 -16.97 0.59
CA PHE A 123 0.99 -16.63 1.98
C PHE A 123 1.97 -17.20 3.01
N VAL A 124 3.19 -17.54 2.58
CA VAL A 124 4.23 -18.06 3.48
C VAL A 124 4.99 -16.89 4.13
N GLY A 125 4.97 -16.86 5.47
CA GLY A 125 5.72 -15.87 6.26
C GLY A 125 5.40 -14.43 5.87
N GLU A 126 6.43 -13.65 5.55
CA GLU A 126 6.32 -12.23 5.22
C GLU A 126 5.78 -11.95 3.81
N CYS A 127 5.56 -12.99 2.99
CA CYS A 127 4.93 -12.80 1.68
C CYS A 127 3.50 -12.25 1.80
N LYS A 128 2.79 -12.51 2.90
CA LYS A 128 1.48 -11.89 3.18
C LYS A 128 1.53 -10.36 3.14
N HIS A 129 2.55 -9.76 3.76
CA HIS A 129 2.74 -8.30 3.75
C HIS A 129 3.13 -7.78 2.36
N SER A 130 4.03 -8.50 1.68
CA SER A 130 4.47 -8.13 0.32
C SER A 130 3.34 -8.25 -0.70
N THR A 131 2.49 -9.28 -0.62
CA THR A 131 1.32 -9.45 -1.48
C THR A 131 0.38 -8.25 -1.35
N LEU A 132 0.14 -7.73 -0.15
CA LEU A 132 -0.71 -6.56 0.02
C LEU A 132 -0.15 -5.30 -0.66
N ALA A 133 1.16 -5.03 -0.52
CA ALA A 133 1.80 -3.93 -1.23
C ALA A 133 1.75 -4.13 -2.76
N TYR A 134 1.86 -5.38 -3.22
CA TYR A 134 1.84 -5.71 -4.65
C TYR A 134 0.45 -5.48 -5.24
N ILE A 135 -0.60 -5.83 -4.49
CA ILE A 135 -1.99 -5.53 -4.87
C ILE A 135 -2.21 -4.02 -5.01
N ARG A 136 -1.68 -3.20 -4.10
CA ARG A 136 -1.76 -1.73 -4.22
C ARG A 136 -0.99 -1.21 -5.44
N PHE A 137 0.16 -1.81 -5.75
CA PHE A 137 0.88 -1.53 -7.00
C PHE A 137 0.04 -1.90 -8.23
N LEU A 138 -0.52 -3.12 -8.30
CA LEU A 138 -1.40 -3.53 -9.40
C LEU A 138 -2.61 -2.60 -9.57
N ASN A 139 -3.22 -2.15 -8.46
CA ASN A 139 -4.34 -1.21 -8.50
C ASN A 139 -3.96 0.15 -9.11
N SER A 140 -2.69 0.54 -9.02
CA SER A 140 -2.20 1.79 -9.62
C SER A 140 -1.94 1.72 -11.12
N ILE A 141 -1.61 0.53 -11.64
CA ILE A 141 -1.32 0.32 -13.08
C ILE A 141 -2.45 -0.35 -13.85
N LYS A 142 -3.38 -1.02 -13.15
CA LYS A 142 -4.56 -1.71 -13.70
C LYS A 142 -4.27 -2.50 -14.98
N PRO A 143 -3.40 -3.53 -14.94
CA PRO A 143 -3.08 -4.34 -16.12
C PRO A 143 -4.35 -5.02 -16.68
N PRO A 144 -4.32 -5.54 -17.93
CA PRO A 144 -5.50 -6.12 -18.57
C PRO A 144 -6.25 -7.22 -17.78
N LYS A 145 -5.57 -7.94 -16.89
CA LYS A 145 -6.15 -8.99 -16.03
C LYS A 145 -6.33 -8.57 -14.57
N PHE A 146 -6.29 -7.27 -14.28
CA PHE A 146 -6.33 -6.75 -12.92
C PHE A 146 -7.50 -7.32 -12.11
N GLU A 147 -8.72 -7.23 -12.62
CA GLU A 147 -9.90 -7.68 -11.86
C GLU A 147 -9.88 -9.19 -11.58
N GLU A 148 -9.47 -10.01 -12.55
CA GLU A 148 -9.30 -11.47 -12.39
C GLU A 148 -8.27 -11.79 -11.28
N GLN A 149 -7.14 -11.08 -11.29
CA GLN A 149 -6.10 -11.21 -10.27
C GLN A 149 -6.61 -10.79 -8.89
N ILE A 150 -7.35 -9.68 -8.79
CA ILE A 150 -7.93 -9.25 -7.51
C ILE A 150 -8.98 -10.26 -7.01
N ARG A 151 -9.83 -10.81 -7.88
CA ARG A 151 -10.81 -11.85 -7.49
C ARG A 151 -10.15 -13.11 -6.96
N THR A 152 -9.02 -13.49 -7.56
CA THR A 152 -8.20 -14.60 -7.08
C THR A 152 -7.63 -14.30 -5.70
N PHE A 153 -7.06 -13.11 -5.51
CA PHE A 153 -6.57 -12.65 -4.21
C PHE A 153 -7.67 -12.63 -3.15
N LEU A 154 -8.87 -12.11 -3.45
CA LEU A 154 -9.99 -12.06 -2.52
C LEU A 154 -10.50 -13.44 -2.13
N THR A 155 -10.54 -14.38 -3.08
CA THR A 155 -10.91 -15.79 -2.80
C THR A 155 -9.95 -16.39 -1.78
N LEU A 156 -8.64 -16.21 -2.00
CA LEU A 156 -7.62 -16.69 -1.09
C LEU A 156 -7.63 -15.97 0.27
N LEU A 157 -7.84 -14.65 0.27
CA LEU A 157 -7.95 -13.87 1.50
C LEU A 157 -9.13 -14.38 2.36
N LYS A 158 -10.26 -14.72 1.73
CA LYS A 158 -11.43 -15.30 2.39
C LYS A 158 -11.13 -16.63 3.08
N GLU A 159 -10.28 -17.48 2.49
CA GLU A 159 -9.83 -18.74 3.10
C GLU A 159 -9.01 -18.52 4.38
N HIS A 160 -8.42 -17.33 4.54
CA HIS A 160 -7.67 -16.94 5.74
C HIS A 160 -8.51 -16.23 6.81
N ARG A 161 -9.84 -16.13 6.65
CA ARG A 161 -10.70 -15.51 7.67
C ARG A 161 -10.59 -16.27 9.01
N ASP A 162 -10.39 -15.54 10.11
CA ASP A 162 -10.28 -16.10 11.46
C ASP A 162 -11.64 -16.25 12.19
N ASN A 163 -12.75 -15.98 11.49
CA ASN A 163 -14.13 -15.90 12.00
C ASN A 163 -14.35 -14.84 13.10
N LYS A 164 -13.41 -13.90 13.27
CA LYS A 164 -13.48 -12.80 14.25
C LYS A 164 -13.35 -11.44 13.57
N GLY A 165 -13.56 -11.40 12.26
CA GLY A 165 -13.43 -10.20 11.44
C GLY A 165 -11.99 -9.88 11.07
N ARG A 166 -11.06 -10.84 11.10
CA ARG A 166 -9.67 -10.66 10.67
C ARG A 166 -9.25 -11.75 9.71
N TRP A 167 -8.04 -11.60 9.15
CA TRP A 167 -7.40 -12.57 8.28
C TRP A 167 -6.10 -13.06 8.93
N ASP A 168 -5.97 -14.37 9.09
CA ASP A 168 -4.87 -14.99 9.79
C ASP A 168 -3.51 -14.66 9.13
N GLY A 169 -2.58 -14.18 9.96
CA GLY A 169 -1.23 -13.78 9.55
C GLY A 169 -1.12 -12.53 8.66
N PHE A 170 -2.23 -11.84 8.33
CA PHE A 170 -2.16 -10.56 7.60
C PHE A 170 -2.09 -9.36 8.56
N PRO A 171 -1.38 -8.29 8.18
CA PRO A 171 -1.43 -7.01 8.90
C PRO A 171 -2.83 -6.40 8.76
N PHE A 172 -3.59 -6.41 9.85
CA PHE A 172 -5.01 -6.08 9.86
C PHE A 172 -5.33 -4.71 9.25
N PHE A 173 -4.67 -3.63 9.69
CA PHE A 173 -5.01 -2.29 9.20
C PHE A 173 -4.48 -2.09 7.78
N TYR A 174 -3.32 -2.63 7.46
CA TYR A 174 -2.79 -2.55 6.11
C TYR A 174 -3.67 -3.31 5.11
N THR A 175 -4.24 -4.46 5.50
CA THR A 175 -5.25 -5.15 4.68
C THR A 175 -6.48 -4.28 4.45
N LEU A 176 -7.01 -3.62 5.49
CA LEU A 176 -8.14 -2.70 5.34
C LEU A 176 -7.83 -1.56 4.36
N LEU A 177 -6.62 -0.98 4.44
CA LEU A 177 -6.18 0.07 3.52
C LEU A 177 -6.18 -0.43 2.08
N VAL A 178 -5.58 -1.60 1.82
CA VAL A 178 -5.49 -2.22 0.49
C VAL A 178 -6.88 -2.46 -0.08
N LEU A 179 -7.77 -3.07 0.70
CA LEU A 179 -9.15 -3.34 0.30
C LEU A 179 -9.88 -2.01 0.02
N LYS A 180 -9.77 -1.01 0.90
CA LYS A 180 -10.46 0.28 0.71
C LYS A 180 -10.09 0.96 -0.61
N GLU A 181 -8.84 0.85 -1.06
CA GLU A 181 -8.34 1.44 -2.30
C GLU A 181 -8.83 0.75 -3.58
N ILE A 182 -9.33 -0.49 -3.50
CA ILE A 182 -9.84 -1.23 -4.66
C ILE A 182 -11.31 -0.89 -4.88
N ASP A 183 -11.65 -0.61 -6.14
CA ASP A 183 -13.01 -0.30 -6.57
C ASP A 183 -13.65 -1.50 -7.28
N LEU A 184 -13.91 -2.56 -6.51
CA LEU A 184 -14.63 -3.76 -6.96
C LEU A 184 -15.70 -4.13 -5.94
N PRO A 185 -16.93 -4.47 -6.35
CA PRO A 185 -18.02 -4.80 -5.41
C PRO A 185 -17.67 -5.94 -4.44
N GLU A 186 -16.92 -6.94 -4.88
CA GLU A 186 -16.56 -8.11 -4.09
C GLU A 186 -15.71 -7.77 -2.86
N VAL A 187 -14.97 -6.66 -2.92
CA VAL A 187 -14.18 -6.13 -1.80
C VAL A 187 -15.06 -5.69 -0.64
N ILE A 188 -16.27 -5.20 -0.92
CA ILE A 188 -17.20 -4.74 0.12
C ILE A 188 -17.50 -5.88 1.09
N SER A 189 -17.65 -7.11 0.58
CA SER A 189 -17.90 -8.28 1.44
C SER A 189 -16.76 -8.58 2.42
N GLU A 190 -15.50 -8.34 2.04
CA GLU A 190 -14.34 -8.49 2.93
C GLU A 190 -14.24 -7.31 3.91
N LEU A 191 -14.50 -6.08 3.47
CA LEU A 191 -14.54 -4.90 4.33
C LEU A 191 -15.60 -5.04 5.41
N CYS A 192 -16.82 -5.47 5.05
CA CYS A 192 -17.91 -5.60 6.01
C CYS A 192 -17.70 -6.82 6.94
N TYR A 193 -17.03 -7.88 6.48
CA TYR A 193 -16.57 -8.97 7.36
C TYR A 193 -15.65 -8.44 8.49
N ALA A 194 -14.84 -7.41 8.22
CA ALA A 194 -13.90 -6.86 9.19
C ALA A 194 -14.49 -5.86 10.19
N ILE A 195 -15.75 -5.41 10.00
CA ILE A 195 -16.41 -4.42 10.87
C ILE A 195 -16.35 -4.80 12.36
N PRO A 196 -16.72 -6.02 12.80
CA PRO A 196 -16.69 -6.37 14.22
C PRO A 196 -15.28 -6.25 14.85
N ALA A 197 -14.23 -6.54 14.08
CA ALA A 197 -12.86 -6.36 14.53
C ALA A 197 -12.48 -4.88 14.60
N CYS A 198 -12.98 -4.05 13.66
CA CYS A 198 -12.80 -2.61 13.67
C CYS A 198 -13.40 -1.97 14.92
N GLU A 199 -14.66 -2.29 15.26
CA GLU A 199 -15.34 -1.80 16.47
C GLU A 199 -14.52 -2.08 17.73
N LYS A 200 -14.11 -3.34 17.90
CA LYS A 200 -13.32 -3.77 19.05
C LYS A 200 -11.98 -3.04 19.11
N LYS A 201 -11.34 -2.81 17.97
CA LYS A 201 -10.05 -2.10 17.89
C LYS A 201 -10.19 -0.62 18.21
N MET A 202 -11.27 0.02 17.76
CA MET A 202 -11.54 1.43 17.99
C MET A 202 -11.64 1.74 19.49
N ILE A 203 -12.29 0.85 20.27
CA ILE A 203 -12.39 0.96 21.74
C ILE A 203 -11.01 0.88 22.42
N GLN A 204 -10.04 0.19 21.81
CA GLN A 204 -8.70 -0.03 22.38
C GLN A 204 -7.70 1.09 22.04
N MET A 205 -8.05 2.00 21.14
CA MET A 205 -7.15 3.06 20.67
C MET A 205 -7.18 4.27 21.61
N ASN A 206 -6.42 4.19 22.71
CA ASN A 206 -6.33 5.26 23.71
C ASN A 206 -5.09 6.16 23.55
N ASN A 207 -4.11 5.75 22.74
CA ASN A 207 -2.84 6.48 22.58
C ASN A 207 -2.82 7.26 21.27
N SER A 208 -2.71 8.58 21.35
CA SER A 208 -2.58 9.45 20.19
C SER A 208 -1.14 9.45 19.66
N ASN A 209 -0.91 8.74 18.56
CA ASN A 209 0.20 8.99 17.65
C ASN A 209 -0.35 9.05 16.22
N ASN A 210 0.48 9.45 15.26
CA ASN A 210 0.05 9.62 13.87
C ASN A 210 -0.57 8.34 13.28
N TYR A 211 -0.03 7.17 13.61
CA TYR A 211 -0.58 5.89 13.14
C TYR A 211 -1.94 5.55 13.77
N THR A 212 -2.17 5.89 15.03
CA THR A 212 -3.49 5.72 15.65
C THR A 212 -4.54 6.54 14.91
N GLN A 213 -4.23 7.82 14.61
CA GLN A 213 -5.16 8.67 13.87
C GLN A 213 -5.47 8.10 12.48
N ARG A 214 -4.43 7.72 11.71
CA ARG A 214 -4.59 7.07 10.40
C ARG A 214 -5.49 5.82 10.46
N ARG A 215 -5.35 5.00 11.51
CA ARG A 215 -6.18 3.79 11.70
C ARG A 215 -7.62 4.13 12.02
N VAL A 216 -7.87 5.14 12.86
CA VAL A 216 -9.23 5.61 13.17
C VAL A 216 -9.91 6.12 11.90
N ASP A 217 -9.22 6.99 11.16
CA ASP A 217 -9.74 7.54 9.90
C ASP A 217 -10.01 6.44 8.87
N LEU A 218 -9.12 5.44 8.79
CA LEU A 218 -9.29 4.29 7.92
C LEU A 218 -10.53 3.47 8.30
N ILE A 219 -10.75 3.22 9.59
CA ILE A 219 -11.96 2.53 10.06
C ILE A 219 -13.22 3.29 9.65
N HIS A 220 -13.25 4.62 9.81
CA HIS A 220 -14.38 5.45 9.37
C HIS A 220 -14.64 5.32 7.86
N GLN A 221 -13.59 5.40 7.03
CA GLN A 221 -13.72 5.23 5.58
C GLN A 221 -14.23 3.83 5.19
N VAL A 222 -13.87 2.79 5.96
CA VAL A 222 -14.38 1.43 5.76
C VAL A 222 -15.88 1.35 6.05
N TYR A 223 -16.36 1.99 7.12
CA TYR A 223 -17.80 2.06 7.41
C TYR A 223 -18.58 2.76 6.31
N GLU A 224 -18.11 3.93 5.87
CA GLU A 224 -18.74 4.70 4.79
C GLU A 224 -18.87 3.86 3.51
N LYS A 225 -17.80 3.15 3.15
CA LYS A 225 -17.78 2.29 1.97
C LYS A 225 -18.75 1.10 2.09
N CYS A 226 -18.89 0.48 3.26
CA CYS A 226 -19.89 -0.55 3.50
C CYS A 226 -21.33 0.00 3.44
N GLN A 227 -21.61 1.16 4.03
CA GLN A 227 -22.95 1.74 4.08
C GLN A 227 -23.47 2.25 2.73
N TYR A 228 -22.58 2.82 1.90
CA TYR A 228 -22.93 3.33 0.58
C TYR A 228 -23.50 2.23 -0.34
N ASP A 229 -22.91 1.03 -0.30
CA ASP A 229 -23.31 -0.09 -1.16
C ASP A 229 -24.68 -0.68 -0.75
N PHE A 230 -24.98 -0.75 0.56
CA PHE A 230 -26.30 -1.16 1.04
C PHE A 230 -27.43 -0.26 0.50
N THR A 231 -27.15 1.03 0.33
CA THR A 231 -28.15 1.99 -0.16
C THR A 231 -28.40 1.81 -1.65
N GLN A 232 -27.34 1.58 -2.46
CA GLN A 232 -27.49 1.33 -3.90
C GLN A 232 -28.18 0.00 -4.21
N PHE A 233 -27.96 -1.02 -3.39
CA PHE A 233 -28.61 -2.32 -3.52
C PHE A 233 -30.13 -2.22 -3.32
N ILE A 234 -30.59 -1.42 -2.33
CA ILE A 234 -32.02 -1.21 -2.04
C ILE A 234 -32.70 -0.40 -3.16
N THR A 235 -32.03 0.58 -3.75
CA THR A 235 -32.63 1.41 -4.81
C THR A 235 -32.65 0.76 -6.20
N SER A 236 -31.91 -0.33 -6.39
CA SER A 236 -31.78 -1.05 -7.66
C SER A 236 -32.56 -2.36 -7.71
N SER A 237 -33.26 -2.71 -6.62
CA SER A 237 -34.13 -3.89 -6.47
C SER A 237 -35.60 -3.48 -6.52
#